data_AF-H2AP25-F1
#
_entry.id   AF-H2AP25-F1
#
_cell.length_a   1.000
_cell.length_b   1.000
_cell.length_c   1.000
_cell.angle_alpha   90.00
_cell.angle_beta   90.00
_cell.angle_gamma   90.00
#
_symmetry.space_group_name_H-M   'P 1'
#
loop_
_entity.id
_entity.type
_entity.pdbx_description
1 polymer ?
#
loop_
_entity_poly.entity_id
_entity_poly.type
_entity_poly.pdbx_seq_one_letter_code
_entity_poly.pdbx_strand_id
1 'polypeptide(L)'
;MDFYGILVLIFIVFIFVILLPTISGVGTFKVNNKKEHSNILKFKLEQEDRKQDDAATSSMKNKFEVNPRTGLKRRIIGKYNEDPNEFDFTVDDLINEDKVEEERERLQRLKKYDNDEQKANESFV
;
A
#
# COMPACT_ATOMS: atom_id res chain seq x y z
N MET A 1 -5.58 -61.61 -31.94
CA MET A 1 -5.19 -60.22 -31.64
C MET A 1 -4.65 -59.63 -32.91
N ASP A 2 -5.44 -58.82 -33.60
CA ASP A 2 -5.03 -58.25 -34.87
C ASP A 2 -3.92 -57.25 -34.61
N PHE A 3 -2.69 -57.61 -35.00
CA PHE A 3 -1.48 -56.79 -34.81
C PHE A 3 -1.71 -55.35 -35.31
N TYR A 4 -2.50 -55.21 -36.36
CA TYR A 4 -2.95 -53.93 -36.91
C TYR A 4 -3.76 -53.10 -35.90
N GLY A 5 -4.67 -53.72 -35.15
CA GLY A 5 -5.47 -53.04 -34.12
C GLY A 5 -4.60 -52.49 -32.98
N ILE A 6 -3.56 -53.22 -32.58
CA ILE A 6 -2.59 -52.76 -31.56
C ILE A 6 -1.79 -51.57 -32.08
N LEU A 7 -1.36 -51.62 -33.34
CA LEU A 7 -0.59 -50.54 -33.97
C LEU A 7 -1.42 -49.25 -34.09
N VAL A 8 -2.69 -49.36 -34.49
CA VAL A 8 -3.63 -48.23 -34.53
C VAL A 8 -3.89 -47.66 -33.13
N LEU A 9 -4.07 -48.51 -32.12
CA LEU A 9 -4.27 -48.07 -30.73
C LEU A 9 -3.07 -47.26 -30.22
N ILE A 10 -1.84 -47.75 -30.43
CA ILE A 10 -0.62 -47.06 -30.03
C ILE A 10 -0.52 -45.69 -30.71
N PHE A 11 -0.86 -45.62 -32.00
CA PHE A 11 -0.83 -44.36 -32.74
C PHE A 11 -1.81 -43.33 -32.16
N ILE A 12 -3.02 -43.76 -31.80
CA ILE A 12 -4.01 -42.91 -31.13
C ILE A 12 -3.47 -42.40 -29.79
N VAL A 13 -2.87 -43.28 -28.97
CA VAL A 13 -2.30 -42.88 -27.68
C VAL A 13 -1.21 -41.82 -27.86
N PHE A 14 -0.32 -41.97 -28.85
CA PHE A 14 0.71 -40.97 -29.14
C PHE A 14 0.13 -39.61 -29.56
N ILE A 15 -0.92 -39.60 -30.38
CA ILE A 15 -1.62 -38.37 -30.77
C ILE A 15 -2.13 -37.63 -29.52
N PHE A 16 -2.78 -38.34 -28.60
CA PHE A 16 -3.31 -37.73 -27.37
C PHE A 16 -2.20 -37.17 -26.47
N VAL A 17 -1.09 -37.88 -26.30
CA VAL A 17 0.04 -37.40 -25.48
C VAL A 17 0.63 -36.09 -26.03
N ILE A 18 0.62 -35.90 -27.36
CA ILE A 18 1.14 -34.68 -28.00
C ILE A 18 0.09 -33.55 -27.99
N LEU A 19 -1.19 -33.87 -28.18
CA LEU A 19 -2.26 -32.86 -28.21
C LEU A 19 -2.69 -32.37 -26.83
N LEU A 20 -2.61 -33.20 -25.78
CA LEU A 20 -3.07 -32.80 -24.44
C LEU A 20 -2.28 -31.60 -23.87
N PRO A 21 -0.95 -31.56 -23.93
CA PRO A 21 -0.19 -30.38 -23.44
C PRO A 21 -0.48 -29.11 -24.25
N THR A 22 -0.73 -29.24 -25.55
CA THR A 22 -0.97 -28.08 -26.44
C THR A 22 -2.35 -27.48 -26.24
N ILE A 23 -3.38 -28.31 -26.03
CA ILE A 23 -4.74 -27.85 -25.69
C ILE A 23 -4.80 -27.35 -24.25
N SER A 24 -4.12 -28.02 -23.32
CA SER A 24 -4.19 -27.70 -21.89
C SER A 24 -3.47 -26.41 -21.51
N GLY A 25 -2.73 -25.77 -22.44
CA GLY A 25 -2.06 -24.49 -22.17
C GLY A 25 -0.96 -24.57 -21.10
N VAL A 26 -0.47 -25.77 -20.78
CA VAL A 26 0.61 -26.01 -19.80
C VAL A 26 1.94 -25.66 -20.46
N GLY A 27 2.20 -24.36 -20.63
CA GLY A 27 3.42 -23.86 -21.27
C GLY A 27 3.29 -22.52 -21.98
N THR A 28 2.08 -21.96 -22.12
CA THR A 28 1.89 -20.64 -22.72
C THR A 28 2.17 -19.52 -21.71
N PHE A 29 3.46 -19.28 -21.44
CA PHE A 29 3.89 -18.03 -20.80
C PHE A 29 3.66 -16.86 -21.75
N LYS A 30 2.50 -16.22 -21.62
CA LYS A 30 2.18 -14.98 -22.32
C LYS A 30 2.97 -13.84 -21.66
N VAL A 31 4.19 -13.59 -22.13
CA VAL A 31 4.97 -12.41 -21.72
C VAL A 31 4.28 -11.18 -22.32
N ASN A 32 3.33 -10.65 -21.55
CA ASN A 32 2.59 -9.46 -21.89
C ASN A 32 3.50 -8.26 -21.60
N ASN A 33 4.28 -7.83 -22.59
CA ASN A 33 5.00 -6.56 -22.55
C ASN A 33 3.99 -5.41 -22.70
N LYS A 34 3.15 -5.19 -21.68
CA LYS A 34 2.39 -3.95 -21.57
C LYS A 34 3.38 -2.83 -21.29
N LYS A 35 3.71 -2.05 -22.31
CA LYS A 35 4.26 -0.71 -22.14
C LYS A 35 3.19 0.11 -21.42
N GLU A 36 3.37 0.35 -20.13
CA GLU A 36 2.56 1.30 -19.38
C GLU A 36 2.76 2.69 -19.98
N HIS A 37 1.80 3.13 -20.81
CA HIS A 37 1.63 4.56 -21.06
C HIS A 37 0.97 5.16 -19.82
N SER A 38 1.80 5.60 -18.88
CA SER A 38 1.37 6.43 -17.78
C SER A 38 0.86 7.76 -18.34
N ASN A 39 -0.45 7.93 -18.39
CA ASN A 39 -1.06 9.26 -18.39
C ASN A 39 -0.74 9.89 -17.04
N ILE A 40 0.46 10.48 -16.94
CA ILE A 40 0.89 11.27 -15.80
C ILE A 40 0.05 12.54 -15.83
N LEU A 41 -1.03 12.54 -15.05
CA LEU A 41 -1.77 13.75 -14.69
C LEU A 41 -0.77 14.73 -14.09
N LYS A 42 -0.45 15.79 -14.83
CA LYS A 42 0.44 16.86 -14.40
C LYS A 42 -0.29 17.70 -13.37
N PHE A 43 -0.27 17.26 -12.11
CA PHE A 43 -0.67 18.10 -10.99
C PHE A 43 0.40 19.16 -10.76
N LYS A 44 0.11 20.40 -11.19
CA LYS A 44 0.79 21.59 -10.70
C LYS A 44 0.19 21.87 -9.32
N LEU A 45 0.91 21.53 -8.26
CA LEU A 45 0.56 21.95 -6.91
C LEU A 45 1.33 23.24 -6.64
N GLU A 46 0.62 24.35 -6.48
CA GLU A 46 1.20 25.58 -5.96
C GLU A 46 1.68 25.32 -4.53
N GLN A 47 2.93 25.71 -4.29
CA GLN A 47 3.64 25.51 -3.05
C GLN A 47 3.18 26.58 -2.07
N GLU A 48 2.14 26.29 -1.28
CA GLU A 48 1.85 27.09 -0.09
C GLU A 48 2.55 26.48 1.12
N ASP A 49 3.42 27.30 1.70
CA ASP A 49 4.18 27.06 2.92
C ASP A 49 3.27 26.78 4.12
N ARG A 50 2.98 25.50 4.44
CA ARG A 50 2.43 25.14 5.77
C ARG A 50 3.00 23.83 6.32
N LYS A 51 3.80 24.04 7.37
CA LYS A 51 3.91 23.37 8.68
C LYS A 51 3.67 21.85 8.74
N GLN A 52 4.66 21.20 9.34
CA GLN A 52 4.62 19.85 9.91
C GLN A 52 3.31 19.62 10.67
N ASP A 53 2.57 18.60 10.24
CA ASP A 53 1.65 17.87 11.10
C ASP A 53 1.84 16.38 10.80
N ASP A 54 2.18 15.64 11.84
CA ASP A 54 2.36 14.20 11.88
C ASP A 54 0.99 13.52 11.74
N ALA A 55 0.70 13.00 10.54
CA ALA A 55 -0.41 12.08 10.33
C ALA A 55 0.06 10.96 9.41
N ALA A 56 0.10 9.75 9.97
CA ALA A 56 0.50 8.51 9.34
C ALA A 56 -0.25 8.26 8.02
N THR A 57 0.32 8.70 6.92
CA THR A 57 -0.06 8.29 5.56
C THR A 57 1.20 7.77 4.90
N SER A 58 1.34 6.45 4.81
CA SER A 58 2.48 5.74 4.22
C SER A 58 2.52 5.89 2.70
N SER A 59 2.60 7.13 2.21
CA SER A 59 3.17 7.44 0.90
C SER A 59 4.69 7.49 1.10
N MET A 60 5.33 6.32 1.13
CA MET A 60 6.78 6.23 1.03
C MET A 60 7.19 6.77 -0.35
N LYS A 61 7.41 8.09 -0.43
CA LYS A 61 8.25 8.69 -1.47
C LYS A 61 9.55 7.89 -1.45
N ASN A 62 9.87 7.22 -2.55
CA ASN A 62 11.12 6.48 -2.73
C ASN A 62 12.30 7.44 -2.56
N LYS A 63 12.73 7.66 -1.31
CA LYS A 63 13.87 8.50 -0.99
C LYS A 63 15.11 7.64 -1.24
N PHE A 64 15.98 8.14 -2.10
CA PHE A 64 17.30 7.55 -2.36
C PHE A 64 18.33 8.41 -1.66
N GLU A 65 19.23 7.77 -0.91
CA GLU A 65 20.39 8.42 -0.32
C GLU A 65 21.60 8.19 -1.22
N VAL A 66 22.37 9.25 -1.50
CA VAL A 66 23.61 9.16 -2.29
C VAL A 66 24.77 9.02 -1.33
N ASN A 67 25.53 7.93 -1.44
CA ASN A 67 26.72 7.75 -0.62
C ASN A 67 27.81 8.77 -1.04
N PRO A 68 28.28 9.67 -0.15
CA PRO A 68 29.26 10.69 -0.53
C PRO A 68 30.63 10.10 -0.92
N ARG A 69 30.95 8.88 -0.47
CA ARG A 69 32.23 8.21 -0.79
C ARG A 69 32.19 7.44 -2.11
N THR A 70 31.02 6.94 -2.50
CA THR A 70 30.91 6.05 -3.68
C THR A 70 29.97 6.55 -4.77
N GLY A 71 29.19 7.62 -4.52
CA GLY A 71 28.22 8.19 -5.46
C GLY A 71 27.01 7.30 -5.76
N LEU A 72 26.96 6.07 -5.23
CA LEU A 72 25.90 5.11 -5.48
C LEU A 72 24.64 5.46 -4.70
N LYS A 73 23.50 5.43 -5.39
CA LYS A 73 22.16 5.62 -4.81
C LYS A 73 21.73 4.34 -4.10
N ARG A 74 21.43 4.43 -2.80
CA ARG A 74 20.79 3.35 -2.03
C ARG A 74 19.32 3.70 -1.79
N ARG A 75 18.44 2.71 -1.90
CA ARG A 75 17.02 2.85 -1.53
C ARG A 75 16.93 2.92 -0.01
N ILE A 76 16.31 3.97 0.53
CA ILE A 76 16.08 4.06 1.98
C ILE A 76 14.93 3.11 2.31
N ILE A 77 15.25 1.96 2.91
CA ILE A 77 14.29 0.89 3.26
C ILE A 77 13.46 1.28 4.49
N GLY A 78 13.94 2.24 5.29
CA GLY A 78 13.23 2.84 6.40
C GLY A 78 14.12 3.90 7.05
N LYS A 79 13.52 4.88 7.72
CA LYS A 79 14.25 5.68 8.70
C LYS A 79 14.17 4.92 10.01
N TYR A 80 15.30 4.50 10.54
CA TYR A 80 15.36 3.90 11.86
C TYR A 80 15.52 5.02 12.86
N ASN A 81 14.81 4.93 13.99
CA ASN A 81 15.16 5.75 15.12
C ASN A 81 16.46 5.23 15.72
N GLU A 82 17.37 6.13 16.02
CA GLU A 82 18.64 5.79 16.69
C GLU A 82 18.45 5.64 18.19
N ASP A 83 17.37 6.20 18.75
CA ASP A 83 17.06 6.10 20.16
C ASP A 83 16.37 4.76 20.48
N PRO A 84 17.01 3.85 21.24
CA PRO A 84 16.40 2.59 21.64
C PRO A 84 15.23 2.79 22.62
N ASN A 85 15.14 3.94 23.29
CA ASN A 85 14.16 4.21 24.34
C ASN A 85 12.90 4.91 23.82
N GLU A 86 12.83 5.29 22.53
CA GLU A 86 11.58 5.80 21.94
C GLU A 86 10.43 4.79 22.06
N PHE A 87 10.81 3.51 22.05
CA PHE A 87 10.02 2.31 22.33
C PHE A 87 9.51 2.14 23.77
N ASP A 88 10.17 2.77 24.74
CA ASP A 88 10.13 2.37 26.14
C ASP A 88 9.22 3.30 26.95
N PHE A 89 7.92 3.13 26.76
CA PHE A 89 6.90 3.89 27.47
C PHE A 89 6.82 3.42 28.93
N THR A 90 6.90 4.36 29.87
CA THR A 90 6.58 4.05 31.25
C THR A 90 5.07 3.95 31.45
N VAL A 91 4.65 3.29 32.52
CA VAL A 91 3.22 3.20 32.88
C VAL A 91 2.61 4.60 33.07
N ASP A 92 3.40 5.54 33.61
CA ASP A 92 2.95 6.92 33.80
C ASP A 92 2.74 7.64 32.46
N ASP A 93 3.60 7.40 31.47
CA ASP A 93 3.46 7.99 30.12
C ASP A 93 2.15 7.53 29.46
N LEU A 94 1.85 6.24 29.56
CA LEU A 94 0.60 5.67 29.03
C LEU A 94 -0.63 6.25 29.72
N ILE A 95 -0.60 6.35 31.06
CA ILE A 95 -1.70 6.94 31.84
C ILE A 95 -1.90 8.42 31.47
N ASN A 96 -0.82 9.15 31.21
CA ASN A 96 -0.91 10.56 30.85
C ASN A 96 -1.42 10.75 29.41
N GLU A 97 -1.02 9.88 28.48
CA GLU A 97 -1.58 9.85 27.13
C GLU A 97 -3.09 9.62 27.15
N ASP A 98 -3.55 8.60 27.88
CA ASP A 98 -4.97 8.28 28.06
C ASP A 98 -5.78 9.47 28.62
N LYS A 99 -5.24 10.16 29.64
CA LYS A 99 -5.90 11.33 30.24
C LYS A 99 -6.03 12.48 29.24
N VAL A 100 -4.96 12.76 28.50
CA VAL A 100 -4.94 13.84 27.51
C VAL A 100 -5.91 13.55 26.37
N GLU A 101 -6.00 12.30 25.93
CA GLU A 101 -6.98 11.88 24.92
C GLU A 101 -8.42 12.05 25.43
N GLU A 102 -8.71 11.63 26.65
CA GLU A 102 -10.05 11.78 27.25
C GLU A 102 -10.46 13.26 27.38
N GLU A 103 -9.54 14.13 27.80
CA GLU A 103 -9.81 15.58 27.88
C GLU A 103 -10.11 16.19 26.51
N ARG A 104 -9.36 15.80 25.47
CA ARG A 104 -9.60 16.26 24.10
C ARG A 104 -10.96 15.81 23.60
N GLU A 105 -11.35 14.56 23.86
CA GLU A 105 -12.68 14.07 23.49
C GLU A 105 -13.80 14.84 24.18
N ARG A 106 -13.66 15.09 25.49
CA ARG A 106 -14.65 15.87 26.26
C ARG A 106 -14.81 17.28 25.68
N LEU A 107 -13.70 17.94 25.36
CA LEU A 107 -13.72 19.25 24.71
C LEU A 107 -14.36 19.21 23.32
N GLN A 108 -14.11 18.17 22.52
CA GLN A 108 -14.75 17.99 21.23
C GLN A 108 -16.26 17.77 21.36
N ARG A 109 -16.71 17.00 22.36
CA ARG A 109 -18.14 16.82 22.65
C ARG A 109 -18.80 18.13 23.05
N LEU A 110 -18.19 18.89 23.97
CA LEU A 110 -18.67 20.22 24.37
C LEU A 110 -18.81 21.17 23.16
N LYS A 111 -17.77 21.24 22.31
CA LYS A 111 -17.81 22.05 21.08
C LYS A 111 -18.93 21.65 20.11
N LYS A 112 -19.31 20.37 20.06
CA LYS A 112 -20.44 19.92 19.22
C LYS A 112 -21.76 20.50 19.75
N TYR A 113 -21.97 20.46 21.05
CA TYR A 113 -23.18 21.02 21.67
C TYR A 113 -23.26 22.55 21.50
N ASP A 114 -22.16 23.27 21.70
CA ASP A 114 -22.12 24.74 21.49
C ASP A 114 -22.48 25.12 20.04
N ASN A 115 -21.98 24.37 19.05
CA ASN A 115 -22.29 24.62 17.64
C ASN A 115 -23.76 24.31 17.30
N ASP A 116 -24.36 23.32 17.96
CA ASP A 116 -25.76 22.97 17.73
C ASP A 116 -26.71 24.01 18.37
N GLU A 117 -26.35 24.58 19.52
CA GLU A 117 -27.05 25.72 20.11
C GLU A 117 -26.97 26.98 19.23
N GLN A 118 -25.80 27.28 18.67
CA GLN A 118 -25.63 28.39 17.73
C GLN A 118 -26.48 28.21 16.47
N LYS A 119 -26.47 27.02 15.86
CA LYS A 119 -27.31 26.70 14.69
C LYS A 119 -28.81 26.78 15.00
N ALA A 120 -29.22 26.31 16.18
CA ALA A 120 -30.62 26.42 16.61
C ALA A 120 -31.01 27.91 16.70
N ASN A 121 -30.19 28.74 17.35
CA ASN A 121 -30.45 30.17 17.49
C ASN A 121 -30.46 30.92 16.14
N GLU A 122 -29.57 30.57 15.21
CA GLU A 122 -29.57 31.12 13.84
C GLU A 122 -30.80 30.70 13.03
N SER A 123 -31.37 29.52 13.28
CA SER A 123 -32.59 29.06 12.59
C SER A 123 -33.87 29.78 13.02
N PHE A 124 -33.83 30.49 14.15
CA PHE A 124 -34.96 31.26 14.68
C PHE A 124 -34.93 32.76 14.30
N VAL A 125 -33.91 33.21 13.55
CA VAL A 125 -33.76 34.60 13.05
C VAL A 125 -34.03 34.65 11.55
#